data_AF-K2N1D6-F1
#
_entry.id   AF-K2N1D6-F1
#
_cell.length_a   1.000
_cell.length_b   1.000
_cell.length_c   1.000
_cell.angle_alpha   90.00
_cell.angle_beta   90.00
_cell.angle_gamma   90.00
#
_symmetry.space_group_name_H-M   'P 1'
#
loop_
_entity.id
_entity.type
_entity.pdbx_description
1 polymer ?
#
loop_
_entity_poly.entity_id
_entity_poly.type
_entity_poly.pdbx_seq_one_letter_code
_entity_poly.pdbx_strand_id
1 'polypeptide(L)'
;MHHSADNGIKNRLIDPTSMMTEVLRLMGKGVPRDRVAVELSRLFYVDVDLLNAVLRALPKPAAQTSGASESQRQSQGDGKNRAAA
;
A
#
# COMPACT_ATOMS: atom_id res chain seq x y z
N MET A 1 -30.53 -10.48 22.76
CA MET A 1 -31.05 -11.35 21.68
C MET A 1 -30.08 -11.25 20.52
N HIS A 2 -29.33 -12.32 20.24
CA HIS A 2 -28.37 -12.38 19.14
C HIS A 2 -29.12 -12.25 17.82
N HIS A 3 -28.84 -11.19 17.05
CA HIS A 3 -29.31 -11.09 15.68
C HIS A 3 -28.54 -12.10 14.84
N SER A 4 -29.12 -13.31 14.74
CA SER A 4 -28.65 -14.37 13.86
C SER A 4 -28.53 -13.84 12.44
N ALA A 5 -27.30 -13.91 11.93
CA ALA A 5 -26.81 -13.40 10.67
C ALA A 5 -27.32 -14.21 9.47
N ASP A 6 -28.64 -14.15 9.23
CA ASP A 6 -29.27 -14.84 8.11
C ASP A 6 -29.82 -13.79 7.13
N ASN A 7 -28.96 -13.35 6.20
CA ASN A 7 -29.38 -12.65 4.99
C ASN A 7 -28.22 -12.64 3.97
N GLY A 8 -28.28 -13.55 3.00
CA GLY A 8 -27.60 -13.43 1.70
C GLY A 8 -26.08 -13.58 1.73
N ILE A 9 -25.62 -14.80 1.44
CA ILE A 9 -24.24 -15.32 1.34
C ILE A 9 -23.41 -14.57 0.27
N LYS A 10 -23.24 -13.26 0.38
CA LYS A 10 -22.09 -12.60 -0.23
C LYS A 10 -20.94 -12.84 0.73
N ASN A 11 -20.04 -13.75 0.37
CA ASN A 11 -18.83 -14.07 1.12
C ASN A 11 -18.23 -12.76 1.67
N ARG A 12 -18.24 -12.59 2.99
CA ARG A 12 -17.72 -11.37 3.61
C ARG A 12 -16.26 -11.60 3.91
N LEU A 13 -15.39 -10.76 3.40
CA LEU A 13 -13.98 -10.76 3.78
C LEU A 13 -13.85 -9.98 5.08
N ILE A 14 -14.17 -10.67 6.19
CA ILE A 14 -14.03 -10.16 7.56
C ILE A 14 -12.86 -10.84 8.31
N ASP A 15 -12.26 -11.85 7.70
CA ASP A 15 -11.10 -12.57 8.24
C ASP A 15 -9.82 -12.08 7.55
N PRO A 16 -8.77 -11.72 8.32
CA PRO A 16 -7.51 -11.23 7.76
C PRO A 16 -6.82 -12.23 6.83
N THR A 17 -6.88 -13.53 7.12
CA THR A 17 -6.24 -14.58 6.31
C THR A 17 -6.90 -14.70 4.94
N SER A 18 -8.23 -14.70 4.94
CA SER A 18 -9.06 -14.76 3.74
C SER A 18 -8.90 -13.49 2.90
N MET A 19 -8.89 -12.32 3.53
CA MET A 19 -8.63 -11.04 2.87
C MET A 19 -7.24 -11.03 2.20
N MET A 20 -6.21 -11.45 2.93
CA MET A 20 -4.84 -11.52 2.41
C MET A 20 -4.73 -12.48 1.22
N THR A 21 -5.39 -13.63 1.28
CA THR A 21 -5.40 -14.62 0.20
C THR A 21 -5.99 -14.03 -1.09
N GLU A 22 -7.15 -13.36 -1.00
CA GLU A 22 -7.78 -12.76 -2.17
C GLU A 22 -7.01 -11.53 -2.70
N VAL A 23 -6.44 -10.71 -1.81
CA VAL A 23 -5.55 -9.61 -2.20
C VAL A 23 -4.36 -10.12 -3.00
N LEU A 24 -3.66 -11.15 -2.49
CA LEU A 24 -2.54 -11.79 -3.19
C LEU A 24 -2.98 -12.41 -4.52
N ARG A 25 -4.16 -13.03 -4.57
CA ARG A 25 -4.73 -13.61 -5.79
C ARG A 25 -4.94 -12.54 -6.87
N LEU A 26 -5.45 -11.36 -6.50
CA LEU A 26 -5.65 -10.25 -7.43
C LEU A 26 -4.32 -9.61 -7.86
N MET A 27 -3.39 -9.42 -6.92
CA MET A 27 -2.07 -8.90 -7.23
C MET A 27 -1.28 -9.84 -8.15
N GLY A 28 -1.39 -11.16 -7.95
CA GLY A 28 -0.79 -12.17 -8.84
C GLY A 28 -1.38 -12.17 -10.25
N LYS A 29 -2.59 -11.63 -10.44
CA LYS A 29 -3.21 -11.39 -11.76
C LYS A 29 -2.81 -10.04 -12.38
N GLY A 30 -1.92 -9.28 -11.73
CA GLY A 30 -1.49 -7.96 -12.19
C GLY A 30 -2.43 -6.81 -11.82
N VAL A 31 -3.40 -7.03 -10.90
CA VAL A 31 -4.26 -5.95 -10.42
C VAL A 31 -3.43 -5.02 -9.53
N PRO A 32 -3.32 -3.72 -9.85
CA PRO A 32 -2.55 -2.79 -9.04
C PRO A 32 -3.23 -2.58 -7.69
N ARG A 33 -2.43 -2.36 -6.64
CA ARG A 33 -2.87 -2.19 -5.25
C ARG A 33 -4.03 -1.20 -5.09
N ASP A 34 -4.02 -0.12 -5.85
CA ASP A 34 -5.05 0.93 -5.85
C ASP A 34 -6.42 0.43 -6.36
N ARG A 35 -6.41 -0.56 -7.28
CA ARG A 35 -7.63 -1.20 -7.81
C ARG A 35 -8.08 -2.43 -7.04
N VAL A 36 -7.24 -3.00 -6.18
CA VAL A 36 -7.60 -4.21 -5.40
C VAL A 36 -8.86 -3.99 -4.56
N ALA A 37 -9.01 -2.81 -3.94
CA ALA A 37 -10.21 -2.48 -3.16
C ALA A 37 -11.48 -2.52 -4.00
N VAL A 38 -11.43 -1.95 -5.20
CA VAL A 38 -12.56 -1.90 -6.14
C VAL A 38 -12.90 -3.31 -6.63
N GLU A 39 -11.90 -4.09 -7.05
CA GLU A 39 -12.13 -5.44 -7.54
C GLU A 39 -12.64 -6.39 -6.44
N LEU A 40 -12.16 -6.27 -5.21
CA LEU A 40 -12.69 -7.05 -4.08
C LEU A 40 -14.13 -6.66 -3.75
N SER A 41 -14.47 -5.37 -3.76
CA SER A 41 -15.82 -4.90 -3.44
C SER A 41 -16.90 -5.35 -4.43
N ARG A 42 -16.50 -5.70 -5.66
CA ARG A 42 -17.40 -6.25 -6.68
C ARG A 42 -17.76 -7.71 -6.42
N LEU A 43 -16.88 -8.46 -5.78
CA LEU A 43 -17.00 -9.90 -5.56
C LEU A 43 -17.44 -10.23 -4.13
N PHE A 44 -17.05 -9.41 -3.16
CA PHE A 44 -17.22 -9.66 -1.73
C PHE A 44 -17.72 -8.41 -1.01
N TYR A 45 -18.38 -8.61 0.13
CA TYR A 45 -18.48 -7.52 1.11
C TYR A 45 -17.14 -7.39 1.83
N VAL A 46 -16.51 -6.23 1.67
CA VAL A 46 -15.16 -5.94 2.17
C VAL A 46 -15.26 -5.05 3.39
N ASP A 47 -14.60 -5.44 4.48
CA ASP A 47 -14.31 -4.54 5.58
C ASP A 47 -13.13 -3.63 5.20
N VAL A 48 -13.39 -2.32 5.14
CA VAL A 48 -12.43 -1.32 4.64
C VAL A 48 -11.26 -1.14 5.62
N ASP A 49 -11.51 -1.22 6.93
CA ASP A 49 -10.47 -1.07 7.94
C ASP A 49 -9.53 -2.28 7.91
N LEU A 50 -10.10 -3.48 7.81
CA LEU A 50 -9.35 -4.73 7.65
C LEU A 50 -8.54 -4.73 6.35
N LEU A 51 -9.14 -4.33 5.23
CA LEU A 51 -8.43 -4.25 3.96
C LEU A 51 -7.25 -3.29 4.06
N ASN A 52 -7.43 -2.11 4.66
CA ASN A 52 -6.34 -1.16 4.85
C ASN A 52 -5.23 -1.73 5.75
N ALA A 53 -5.58 -2.46 6.81
CA ALA A 53 -4.61 -3.15 7.66
C ALA A 53 -3.80 -4.20 6.88
N VAL A 54 -4.47 -5.05 6.08
CA VAL A 54 -3.82 -6.07 5.24
C VAL A 54 -2.91 -5.43 4.19
N LEU A 55 -3.38 -4.39 3.51
CA LEU A 55 -2.58 -3.66 2.54
C LEU A 55 -1.35 -3.00 3.19
N ARG A 56 -1.46 -2.47 4.41
CA ARG A 56 -0.31 -1.93 5.16
C ARG A 56 0.68 -3.01 5.58
N ALA A 57 0.20 -4.20 5.94
CA ALA A 57 1.03 -5.34 6.33
C ALA A 57 1.75 -6.00 5.15
N LEU A 58 1.18 -5.92 3.94
CA LEU A 58 1.84 -6.41 2.73
C LEU A 58 3.09 -5.58 2.45
N PRO A 59 4.28 -6.22 2.33
CA PRO A 59 5.49 -5.51 1.95
C PRO A 59 5.22 -4.86 0.60
N LYS A 60 5.30 -3.53 0.55
CA LYS A 60 5.24 -2.80 -0.72
C LYS A 60 6.33 -3.41 -1.59
N PRO A 61 6.02 -4.04 -2.74
CA PRO A 61 7.07 -4.39 -3.68
C PRO A 61 7.74 -3.07 -3.96
N ALA A 62 9.03 -2.96 -3.61
CA ALA A 62 9.76 -1.71 -3.57
C ALA A 62 9.39 -0.89 -4.80
N ALA A 63 8.51 0.08 -4.60
CA ALA A 63 8.21 1.06 -5.62
C ALA A 63 9.52 1.80 -5.74
N GLN A 64 10.27 1.38 -6.75
CA GLN A 64 11.37 2.05 -7.41
C GLN A 64 11.90 3.19 -6.56
N THR A 65 13.04 2.93 -5.92
CA THR A 65 14.09 3.93 -5.74
C THR A 65 14.07 4.87 -6.96
N SER A 66 13.43 6.01 -6.79
CA SER A 66 13.29 7.09 -7.74
C SER A 66 12.98 8.30 -6.90
N GLY A 67 14.05 8.97 -6.43
CA GLY A 67 13.90 10.33 -5.91
C GLY A 67 14.68 10.74 -4.66
N ALA A 68 15.58 9.93 -4.12
CA ALA A 68 16.58 10.45 -3.16
C ALA A 68 18.00 10.35 -3.76
N SER A 69 18.14 10.81 -5.01
CA SER A 69 19.40 11.40 -5.40
C SER A 69 19.40 12.81 -4.81
N GLU A 70 19.81 12.91 -3.54
CA GLU A 70 20.26 14.18 -2.97
C GLU A 70 21.62 14.49 -3.59
N SER A 71 21.61 14.75 -4.90
CA SER A 71 22.64 15.54 -5.56
C SER A 71 22.46 16.98 -5.11
N GLN A 72 22.79 17.27 -3.85
CA GLN A 72 23.10 18.64 -3.46
C GLN A 72 24.49 18.98 -4.00
N ARG A 73 24.54 19.14 -5.32
CA ARG A 73 25.54 19.98 -5.98
C ARG A 73 25.23 21.42 -5.58
N GLN A 74 25.72 21.82 -4.41
CA GLN A 74 26.03 23.22 -4.14
C GLN A 74 27.55 23.36 -4.20
N SER A 75 28.05 23.24 -5.42
CA SER A 75 29.30 23.85 -5.82
C SER A 75 29.01 25.31 -6.17
N GLN A 76 29.96 26.20 -5.85
CA GLN A 76 30.09 27.59 -6.34
C GLN A 76 29.34 28.65 -5.51
N GLY A 77 29.95 29.73 -5.01
CA GLY A 77 31.32 30.24 -4.98
C GLY A 77 31.55 30.88 -3.59
N ASP A 78 32.66 31.50 -3.24
CA ASP A 78 33.53 32.35 -4.03
C ASP A 78 34.82 32.55 -3.21
N GLY A 79 35.96 32.66 -3.88
CA GLY A 79 37.22 32.88 -3.21
C GLY A 79 37.33 34.27 -2.59
N LYS A 80 38.00 34.38 -1.44
CA LYS A 80 38.80 35.58 -1.16
C LYS A 80 39.90 35.33 -0.14
N ASN A 81 41.13 35.38 -0.64
CA ASN A 81 42.39 35.64 0.04
C ASN A 81 42.28 36.47 1.34
N ARG A 82 43.06 36.08 2.36
CA ARG A 82 44.19 36.84 2.98
C ARG A 82 44.64 36.10 4.25
N ALA A 83 45.90 35.70 4.35
CA ALA A 83 47.00 36.43 5.02
C ALA A 83 46.66 36.77 6.49
N ALA A 84 47.45 36.50 7.52
CA ALA A 84 48.91 36.45 7.66
C ALA A 84 49.25 35.63 8.93
N ALA A 85 50.41 34.95 8.94
CA ALA A 85 51.60 35.27 9.74
C ALA A 85 51.54 34.76 11.19
#